data_AF-A0AAD7ENP7-F1
#
_entry.id   AF-A0AAD7ENP7-F1
#
_cell.length_a   1.000
_cell.length_b   1.000
_cell.length_c   1.000
_cell.angle_alpha   90.00
_cell.angle_beta   90.00
_cell.angle_gamma   90.00
#
_symmetry.space_group_name_H-M   'P 1'
#
loop_
_entity.id
_entity.type
_entity.pdbx_description
1 polymer ?
#
loop_
_entity_poly.entity_id
_entity_poly.type
_entity_poly.pdbx_seq_one_letter_code
_entity_poly.pdbx_strand_id
1 'polypeptide(L)'
;LPPYSQVFHGRESELEQIVGTLRQDSPRIAVLGTGGMGKTSLAVAVLHQNEVEAKFANRFFILCHSTATRTDLVSSIASHVGVLEGPNLARKVARHFSDALPTLLVLDNFETPWELTSSRLTSKI
;
A
#
# COMPACT_ATOMS: atom_id res chain seq x y z
N LEU A 1 4.63 -7.46 -8.70
CA LEU A 1 4.46 -5.99 -8.59
C LEU A 1 3.84 -5.46 -9.87
N PRO A 2 3.07 -4.36 -9.85
CA PRO A 2 2.64 -3.68 -11.08
C PRO A 2 3.86 -3.31 -11.94
N PRO A 3 3.73 -3.31 -13.28
CA PRO A 3 4.82 -2.94 -14.16
C PRO A 3 5.24 -1.48 -13.91
N TYR A 4 6.55 -1.23 -13.95
CA TYR A 4 7.07 0.12 -13.91
C TYR A 4 6.71 0.87 -15.21
N SER A 5 6.17 2.09 -15.09
CA SER A 5 5.92 2.94 -16.26
C SER A 5 7.24 3.50 -16.76
N GLN A 6 7.55 3.31 -18.04
CA GLN A 6 8.72 3.95 -18.68
C GLN A 6 8.61 5.48 -18.74
N VAL A 7 7.40 6.02 -18.53
CA VAL A 7 7.14 7.45 -18.42
C VAL A 7 6.83 7.76 -16.96
N PHE A 8 7.84 8.23 -16.23
CA PHE A 8 7.72 8.72 -14.85
C PHE A 8 8.66 9.93 -14.68
N HIS A 9 8.07 11.14 -14.58
CA HIS A 9 8.80 12.40 -14.48
C HIS A 9 8.08 13.39 -13.55
N GLY A 10 8.81 14.34 -12.99
CA GLY A 10 8.27 15.46 -12.22
C GLY A 10 7.82 15.11 -10.79
N ARG A 11 8.29 13.96 -10.28
CA ARG A 11 8.01 13.43 -8.94
C ARG A 11 9.27 12.88 -8.27
N GLU A 12 10.44 13.28 -8.75
CA GLU A 12 11.74 12.79 -8.32
C GLU A 12 12.00 13.14 -6.86
N SER A 13 11.61 14.35 -6.41
CA SER A 13 11.78 14.78 -5.02
C SER A 13 10.89 13.99 -4.05
N GLU A 14 9.62 13.74 -4.40
CA GLU A 14 8.75 12.91 -3.57
C GLU A 14 9.22 11.45 -3.54
N LEU A 15 9.71 10.93 -4.67
CA LEU A 15 10.30 9.60 -4.75
C LEU A 15 11.50 9.48 -3.79
N GLU A 16 12.45 10.42 -3.86
CA GLU A 16 13.61 10.46 -2.98
C GLU A 16 13.21 10.58 -1.50
N GLN A 17 12.23 11.43 -1.18
CA GLN A 17 11.73 11.60 0.18
C GLN A 17 11.12 10.29 0.73
N ILE A 18 10.30 9.61 -0.07
CA ILE A 18 9.67 8.35 0.33
C ILE A 18 10.75 7.29 0.53
N VAL A 19 11.69 7.13 -0.41
CA VAL A 19 12.80 6.17 -0.30
C VAL A 19 13.66 6.46 0.93
N GLY A 20 13.97 7.73 1.20
CA GLY A 20 14.69 8.15 2.39
C GLY A 20 13.95 7.80 3.68
N THR A 21 12.64 8.03 3.72
CA THR A 21 11.79 7.65 4.87
C THR A 21 11.74 6.14 5.05
N LEU A 22 11.70 5.37 3.95
CA LEU A 22 11.69 3.91 3.99
C LEU A 22 12.96 3.31 4.59
N ARG A 23 14.04 4.07 4.76
CA ARG A 23 15.26 3.64 5.46
C ARG A 23 15.09 3.52 6.98
N GLN A 24 14.09 4.17 7.57
CA GLN A 24 13.77 4.09 9.00
C GLN A 24 13.18 2.72 9.39
N ASP A 25 13.05 2.47 10.69
CA ASP A 25 12.37 1.29 11.23
C ASP A 25 10.86 1.46 11.20
N SER A 26 10.15 0.44 10.70
CA SER A 26 8.68 0.41 10.60
C SER A 26 8.02 1.69 10.05
N PRO A 27 8.45 2.21 8.88
CA PRO A 27 7.96 3.47 8.33
C PRO A 27 6.48 3.36 7.93
N ARG A 28 5.74 4.47 8.09
CA ARG A 28 4.35 4.61 7.65
C ARG A 28 4.21 5.88 6.84
N ILE A 29 3.76 5.76 5.60
CA ILE A 29 3.73 6.85 4.63
C ILE A 29 2.32 6.91 4.03
N ALA A 30 1.73 8.10 4.04
CA ALA A 30 0.48 8.38 3.34
C ALA A 30 0.77 9.29 2.14
N VAL A 31 0.42 8.83 0.94
CA VAL A 31 0.53 9.64 -0.29
C VAL A 31 -0.85 10.20 -0.61
N LEU A 32 -1.03 11.49 -0.37
CA LEU A 32 -2.32 12.18 -0.54
C LEU A 32 -2.28 13.10 -1.75
N GLY A 33 -3.45 13.34 -2.35
CA GLY A 33 -3.59 14.23 -3.50
C GLY A 33 -4.83 13.89 -4.32
N THR A 34 -5.21 14.80 -5.21
CA THR A 34 -6.41 14.66 -6.05
C THR A 34 -6.26 13.54 -7.10
N GLY A 35 -7.37 13.20 -7.76
CA GLY A 35 -7.38 12.24 -8.87
C GLY A 35 -6.45 12.68 -10.01
N GLY A 36 -5.77 11.73 -10.65
CA GLY A 36 -4.87 12.01 -11.77
C GLY A 36 -3.48 12.56 -11.40
N MET A 37 -3.20 12.82 -10.12
CA MET A 37 -1.90 13.36 -9.68
C MET A 37 -0.72 12.38 -9.76
N GLY A 38 -0.93 11.15 -10.23
CA GLY A 38 0.14 10.15 -10.37
C GLY A 38 0.57 9.47 -9.07
N LYS A 39 -0.27 9.46 -8.02
CA LYS A 39 0.02 8.82 -6.72
C LYS A 39 0.35 7.32 -6.86
N THR A 40 -0.48 6.60 -7.61
CA THR A 40 -0.25 5.18 -7.94
C THR A 40 1.07 5.00 -8.68
N SER A 41 1.37 5.86 -9.67
CA SER A 41 2.64 5.82 -10.40
C SER A 41 3.84 6.06 -9.50
N LEU A 42 3.75 7.00 -8.55
CA LEU A 42 4.77 7.25 -7.53
C LEU A 42 4.97 6.03 -6.63
N ALA A 43 3.90 5.42 -6.12
CA ALA A 43 3.98 4.23 -5.29
C ALA A 43 4.62 3.04 -6.04
N VAL A 44 4.27 2.84 -7.31
CA VAL A 44 4.92 1.84 -8.16
C VAL A 44 6.39 2.19 -8.38
N ALA A 45 6.72 3.46 -8.65
CA ALA A 45 8.10 3.87 -8.85
C ALA A 45 8.99 3.62 -7.62
N VAL A 46 8.45 3.87 -6.41
CA VAL A 46 9.11 3.54 -5.13
C VAL A 46 9.39 2.04 -5.02
N LEU A 47 8.41 1.20 -5.33
CA LEU A 47 8.53 -0.25 -5.23
C LEU A 47 9.64 -0.83 -6.10
N HIS A 48 9.97 -0.18 -7.22
CA HIS A 48 11.02 -0.60 -8.16
C HIS A 48 12.40 0.02 -7.90
N GLN A 49 12.56 0.83 -6.84
CA GLN A 49 13.88 1.37 -6.50
C GLN A 49 14.82 0.28 -5.98
N ASN A 50 16.07 0.30 -6.44
CA ASN A 50 17.10 -0.66 -6.05
C ASN A 50 17.30 -0.72 -4.53
N GLU A 51 17.24 0.42 -3.84
CA GLU A 51 17.39 0.50 -2.38
C GLU A 51 16.21 -0.13 -1.64
N VAL A 52 15.00 0.04 -2.20
CA VAL A 52 13.76 -0.56 -1.64
C VAL A 52 13.78 -2.07 -1.87
N GLU A 53 14.23 -2.51 -3.05
CA GLU A 53 14.45 -3.93 -3.34
C GLU A 53 15.48 -4.58 -2.41
N ALA A 54 16.60 -3.90 -2.16
CA ALA A 54 17.64 -4.39 -1.29
C ALA A 54 17.19 -4.48 0.18
N LYS A 55 16.34 -3.56 0.65
CA LYS A 55 15.87 -3.53 2.03
C LYS A 55 14.70 -4.49 2.29
N PHE A 56 13.72 -4.56 1.38
CA PHE A 56 12.48 -5.30 1.60
C PHE A 56 12.45 -6.55 0.74
N ALA A 57 12.71 -7.70 1.37
CA ALA A 57 12.66 -9.01 0.73
C ALA A 57 11.30 -9.29 0.09
N ASN A 58 10.22 -8.82 0.73
CA ASN A 58 8.87 -8.92 0.19
C ASN A 58 8.30 -7.53 -0.09
N ARG A 59 7.66 -7.39 -1.25
CA ARG A 59 7.00 -6.16 -1.68
C ARG A 59 5.63 -6.51 -2.24
N PHE A 60 4.58 -5.97 -1.64
CA PHE A 60 3.20 -6.21 -2.05
C PHE A 60 2.53 -4.90 -2.45
N PHE A 61 1.76 -4.95 -3.53
CA PHE A 61 0.91 -3.87 -3.98
C PHE A 61 -0.52 -4.40 -4.03
N ILE A 62 -1.41 -3.78 -3.26
CA ILE A 62 -2.79 -4.19 -3.13
C ILE A 62 -3.69 -3.03 -3.53
N LEU A 63 -4.54 -3.26 -4.52
CA LEU A 63 -5.55 -2.31 -4.95
C LEU A 63 -6.82 -2.47 -4.08
N CYS A 64 -7.14 -1.46 -3.28
CA CYS A 64 -8.27 -1.47 -2.34
C CYS A 64 -9.60 -1.02 -2.97
N HIS A 65 -9.67 -0.83 -4.28
CA HIS A 65 -10.88 -0.33 -4.97
C HIS A 65 -12.16 -1.14 -4.68
N SER A 66 -12.03 -2.45 -4.44
CA SER A 66 -13.18 -3.34 -4.19
C SER A 66 -13.31 -3.77 -2.72
N THR A 67 -12.48 -3.26 -1.82
CA THR A 67 -12.56 -3.58 -0.39
C THR A 67 -13.45 -2.56 0.30
N ALA A 68 -14.74 -2.87 0.42
CA ALA A 68 -15.72 -1.96 1.01
C ALA A 68 -15.69 -1.97 2.55
N THR A 69 -15.18 -3.04 3.15
CA THR A 69 -15.12 -3.21 4.60
C THR A 69 -13.73 -3.56 5.10
N ARG A 70 -13.51 -3.39 6.41
CA ARG A 70 -12.32 -3.89 7.10
C ARG A 70 -12.10 -5.39 6.86
N THR A 71 -13.16 -6.17 6.82
CA THR A 71 -13.07 -7.62 6.58
C THR A 71 -12.56 -7.91 5.18
N ASP A 72 -13.10 -7.22 4.17
CA ASP A 72 -12.66 -7.39 2.77
C ASP A 72 -11.20 -7.00 2.59
N LEU A 73 -10.77 -5.92 3.25
CA LEU A 73 -9.37 -5.51 3.24
C LEU A 73 -8.46 -6.57 3.84
N VAL A 74 -8.82 -7.12 5.02
CA VAL A 74 -8.02 -8.15 5.67
C VAL A 74 -7.97 -9.44 4.84
N SER A 75 -9.08 -9.85 4.23
CA SER A 75 -9.11 -11.00 3.30
C SER A 75 -8.27 -10.74 2.05
N SER A 76 -8.33 -9.53 1.49
CA SER A 76 -7.49 -9.14 0.35
C SER A 76 -6.00 -9.17 0.70
N ILE A 77 -5.61 -8.64 1.86
CA ILE A 77 -4.21 -8.74 2.33
C ILE A 77 -3.82 -10.21 2.50
N ALA A 78 -4.64 -11.00 3.19
CA ALA A 78 -4.37 -12.41 3.44
C ALA A 78 -4.13 -13.21 2.15
N SER A 79 -4.95 -13.00 1.12
CA SER A 79 -4.79 -13.68 -0.17
C SER A 79 -3.50 -13.28 -0.89
N HIS A 80 -3.11 -12.00 -0.85
CA HIS A 80 -1.87 -11.52 -1.46
C HIS A 80 -0.62 -12.05 -0.76
N VAL A 81 -0.67 -12.27 0.55
CA VAL A 81 0.48 -12.75 1.34
C VAL A 81 0.46 -14.25 1.62
N GLY A 82 -0.52 -14.99 1.08
CA GLY A 82 -0.61 -16.45 1.24
C GLY A 82 -1.06 -16.92 2.62
N VAL A 83 -1.78 -16.09 3.37
CA VAL A 83 -2.36 -16.46 4.67
C VAL A 83 -3.73 -17.10 4.45
N LEU A 84 -3.91 -18.32 4.95
CA LEU A 84 -5.18 -19.03 4.85
C LEU A 84 -6.28 -18.37 5.68
N GLU A 85 -7.45 -18.23 5.07
CA GLU A 85 -8.66 -17.72 5.71
C GLU A 85 -9.10 -18.55 6.93
N GLY A 86 -9.95 -17.96 7.76
CA GLY A 86 -10.55 -18.62 8.92
C GLY A 86 -10.60 -17.72 10.16
N PRO A 87 -10.89 -18.31 11.33
CA PRO A 87 -11.02 -17.56 12.57
C PRO A 87 -9.77 -16.72 12.86
N ASN A 88 -9.97 -15.50 13.36
CA ASN A 88 -8.92 -14.56 13.72
C ASN A 88 -7.98 -14.17 12.56
N LEU A 89 -8.48 -14.09 11.32
CA LEU A 89 -7.67 -13.78 10.12
C LEU A 89 -6.77 -12.56 10.29
N ALA A 90 -7.29 -11.45 10.82
CA ALA A 90 -6.50 -10.24 11.06
C ALA A 90 -5.27 -10.50 11.95
N ARG A 91 -5.41 -11.34 12.98
CA ARG A 91 -4.30 -11.72 13.86
C ARG A 91 -3.30 -12.62 13.15
N LYS A 92 -3.77 -13.54 12.29
CA LYS A 92 -2.89 -14.38 11.47
C LYS A 92 -2.06 -13.53 10.50
N VAL A 93 -2.68 -12.55 9.84
CA VAL A 93 -2.01 -11.59 8.95
C VAL A 93 -0.99 -10.74 9.73
N ALA A 94 -1.36 -10.20 10.89
CA ALA A 94 -0.42 -9.42 11.72
C ALA A 94 0.79 -10.26 12.18
N ARG A 95 0.56 -11.52 12.58
CA ARG A 95 1.63 -12.45 12.94
C ARG A 95 2.52 -12.78 11.73
N HIS A 96 1.93 -13.03 10.56
CA HIS A 96 2.68 -13.28 9.33
C HIS A 96 3.69 -12.16 9.06
N PHE A 97 3.29 -10.88 9.17
CA PHE A 97 4.23 -9.76 8.99
C PHE A 97 5.24 -9.59 10.13
N SER A 98 4.91 -10.02 11.35
CA SER A 98 5.83 -9.96 12.49
C SER A 98 6.94 -11.01 12.39
N ASP A 99 6.62 -12.18 11.83
CA ASP A 99 7.54 -13.32 11.68
C ASP A 99 8.27 -13.31 10.33
N ALA A 100 7.82 -12.47 9.37
CA ALA A 100 8.37 -12.41 8.02
C ALA A 100 9.69 -11.63 7.94
N LEU A 101 10.41 -11.85 6.83
CA LEU A 101 11.46 -10.96 6.38
C LEU A 101 10.90 -9.52 6.16
N PRO A 102 11.75 -8.48 6.15
CA PRO A 102 11.33 -7.11 5.93
C PRO A 102 10.39 -6.99 4.72
N THR A 103 9.17 -6.52 5.00
CA THR A 103 8.07 -6.50 4.02
C THR A 103 7.55 -5.07 3.84
N LEU A 104 7.43 -4.63 2.59
CA LEU A 104 6.78 -3.37 2.23
C LEU A 104 5.39 -3.66 1.64
N LEU A 105 4.37 -3.05 2.24
CA LEU A 105 2.98 -3.18 1.82
C LEU A 105 2.47 -1.83 1.30
N VAL A 106 2.05 -1.79 0.03
CA VAL A 106 1.35 -0.65 -0.57
C VAL A 106 -0.14 -0.96 -0.65
N LEU A 107 -0.95 -0.08 -0.07
CA LEU A 107 -2.41 -0.12 -0.13
C LEU A 107 -2.88 1.06 -0.99
N ASP A 108 -3.18 0.82 -2.25
CA ASP A 108 -3.62 1.85 -3.19
C ASP A 108 -5.15 2.00 -3.17
N ASN A 109 -5.66 3.22 -3.29
CA ASN A 109 -7.08 3.57 -3.09
C ASN A 109 -7.64 3.16 -1.71
N PHE A 110 -6.83 3.32 -0.65
CA PHE A 110 -7.16 2.93 0.73
C PHE A 110 -8.34 3.71 1.34
N GLU A 111 -8.74 4.85 0.77
CA GLU A 111 -9.93 5.59 1.16
C GLU A 111 -11.21 4.75 1.06
N THR A 112 -11.24 3.73 0.18
CA THR A 112 -12.42 2.89 -0.03
C THR A 112 -12.82 2.11 1.23
N PRO A 113 -11.92 1.35 1.89
CA PRO A 113 -12.22 0.68 3.15
C PRO A 113 -12.10 1.60 4.38
N TRP A 114 -11.39 2.73 4.29
CA TRP A 114 -11.14 3.63 5.42
C TRP A 114 -12.28 4.63 5.67
N GLU A 115 -12.86 5.17 4.61
CA GLU A 115 -13.97 6.11 4.74
C GLU A 115 -15.29 5.38 4.99
N LEU A 116 -15.82 5.52 6.21
CA LEU A 116 -17.18 5.10 6.53
C LEU A 116 -18.16 5.75 5.55
N THR A 117 -19.16 5.00 5.10
CA THR A 117 -20.18 5.43 4.14
C THR A 117 -20.89 6.73 4.53
N SER A 118 -20.92 7.07 5.83
CA SER A 118 -21.46 8.31 6.38
C SER A 118 -20.70 9.58 5.97
N SER A 119 -19.41 9.47 5.61
CA SER A 119 -18.57 10.61 5.20
C SER A 119 -18.68 10.93 3.70
N ARG A 120 -19.20 10.00 2.90
CA ARG A 120 -19.37 10.18 1.44
C ARG A 120 -20.57 11.07 1.08
N LEU A 121 -21.47 11.30 2.04
CA LEU A 121 -22.67 12.13 1.87
C LEU A 121 -22.41 13.64 2.06
N THR A 122 -21.23 14.05 2.53
CA THR A 122 -20.93 15.47 2.83
C THR A 122 -20.01 16.16 1.82
N SER A 123 -19.56 15.48 0.76
CA SER A 123 -18.67 16.09 -0.27
C SER A 123 -19.31 16.27 -1.64
N LYS A 124 -20.65 16.33 -1.72
CA LYS A 124 -21.33 16.99 -2.84
C LYS A 124 -21.61 18.43 -2.43
N ILE A 125 -20.68 19.33 -2.74
CA ILE A 125 -20.97 20.76 -2.94
C ILE A 125 -21.01 20.96 -4.45
#